data_AF-A0A2S8Z3M8-F1
#
_entry.id   AF-A0A2S8Z3M8-F1
#
_cell.length_a   1.000
_cell.length_b   1.000
_cell.length_c   1.000
_cell.angle_alpha   90.00
_cell.angle_beta   90.00
_cell.angle_gamma   90.00
#
_symmetry.space_group_name_H-M   'P 1'
#
loop_
_entity.id
_entity.type
_entity.pdbx_description
1 polymer ?
#
loop_
_entity_poly.entity_id
_entity_poly.type
_entity_poly.pdbx_seq_one_letter_code
_entity_poly.pdbx_strand_id
1 'polypeptide(L)'
;MTDLLPFRTEPWANRLALALALPALLLGLAACSGTPASDASTSTASSTSESSTASGSADDIGSMNGVLYDKPIFEWQLRYAECMRAHGESFPDPKVDDIEWNPRNSDASDACYDEVGEMPAPIGGAQSADDFMAEALRDAQCWRDHGVSVEDPTLEHGLVTPDNLPEAVSEACDRSEDDLKKAQERLKEIQKNG
;
A
#
# COMPACT_ATOMS: atom_id res chain seq x y z
N MET A 1 4.22 56.69 -16.11
CA MET A 1 4.35 56.03 -14.80
C MET A 1 3.90 54.60 -15.01
N THR A 2 4.57 53.75 -15.82
CA THR A 2 5.98 53.30 -15.71
C THR A 2 6.37 53.04 -14.27
N ASP A 3 6.30 51.78 -13.84
CA ASP A 3 7.52 51.00 -13.56
C ASP A 3 7.24 49.49 -13.61
N LEU A 4 8.00 48.85 -14.51
CA LEU A 4 8.15 47.40 -14.67
C LEU A 4 9.22 46.95 -13.66
N LEU A 5 8.92 45.96 -12.83
CA LEU A 5 9.96 45.33 -12.00
C LEU A 5 10.63 44.17 -12.77
N PRO A 6 11.97 44.06 -12.71
CA PRO A 6 12.76 43.18 -13.56
C PRO A 6 12.85 41.74 -13.06
N PHE A 7 12.88 40.82 -14.03
CA PHE A 7 13.36 39.45 -13.89
C PHE A 7 14.80 39.44 -13.35
N ARG A 8 15.03 38.72 -12.25
CA ARG A 8 16.37 38.44 -11.74
C ARG A 8 16.85 37.09 -12.27
N THR A 9 17.76 37.13 -13.22
CA THR A 9 18.58 35.99 -13.65
C THR A 9 19.91 36.04 -12.91
N GLU A 10 20.33 34.95 -12.29
CA GLU A 10 21.70 34.79 -11.77
C GLU A 10 22.35 33.60 -12.51
N PRO A 11 23.34 33.86 -13.39
CA PRO A 11 24.17 32.84 -14.00
C PRO A 11 25.46 32.66 -13.18
N TRP A 12 25.47 31.73 -12.23
CA TRP A 12 26.69 31.41 -11.48
C TRP A 12 27.45 30.26 -12.17
N ALA A 13 28.12 30.64 -13.25
CA ALA A 13 29.20 29.85 -13.82
C ALA A 13 30.38 29.82 -12.83
N ASN A 14 30.58 28.70 -12.14
CA ASN A 14 31.90 28.32 -11.65
C ASN A 14 32.37 27.09 -12.42
N ARG A 15 33.30 27.36 -13.33
CA ARG A 15 34.10 26.38 -14.06
C ARG A 15 35.36 26.03 -13.25
N LEU A 16 35.91 24.86 -13.59
CA LEU A 16 37.29 24.34 -13.38
C LEU A 16 37.47 23.52 -12.09
N ALA A 17 37.45 22.18 -12.17
CA ALA A 17 38.46 21.26 -12.75
C ALA A 17 39.52 20.83 -11.73
N LEU A 18 39.44 19.57 -11.28
CA LEU A 18 40.63 18.73 -11.10
C LEU A 18 40.26 17.24 -11.22
N ALA A 19 40.87 16.58 -12.19
CA ALA A 19 40.91 15.14 -12.35
C ALA A 19 42.13 14.57 -11.58
N LEU A 20 42.02 13.35 -11.03
CA LEU A 20 43.05 12.30 -10.91
C LEU A 20 42.49 11.20 -9.96
N ALA A 21 42.11 10.03 -10.46
CA ALA A 21 42.96 8.83 -10.57
C ALA A 21 43.29 8.15 -9.23
N LEU A 22 42.51 7.12 -8.87
CA LEU A 22 43.00 5.99 -8.04
C LEU A 22 42.35 4.68 -8.52
N PRO A 23 43.05 3.89 -9.34
CA PRO A 23 42.68 2.52 -9.68
C PRO A 23 43.23 1.53 -8.64
N ALA A 24 42.58 0.37 -8.56
CA ALA A 24 43.14 -0.91 -8.11
C ALA A 24 43.49 -1.09 -6.60
N LEU A 25 42.60 -1.78 -5.89
CA LEU A 25 42.96 -2.73 -4.84
C LEU A 25 42.08 -4.00 -5.05
N LEU A 26 42.41 -4.87 -6.01
CA LEU A 26 43.30 -6.03 -5.87
C LEU A 26 42.99 -6.90 -4.63
N LEU A 27 42.30 -8.02 -4.93
CA LEU A 27 42.61 -9.40 -4.54
C LEU A 27 42.63 -9.79 -3.05
N GLY A 28 41.67 -10.64 -2.69
CA GLY A 28 41.67 -11.45 -1.47
C GLY A 28 41.09 -12.85 -1.67
N LEU A 29 41.61 -13.62 -2.63
CA LEU A 29 41.48 -15.09 -2.68
C LEU A 29 42.79 -15.70 -2.17
N ALA A 30 42.78 -16.28 -0.97
CA ALA A 30 43.58 -17.46 -0.56
C ALA A 30 43.54 -17.63 0.97
N ALA A 31 42.93 -18.72 1.45
CA ALA A 31 43.50 -19.58 2.50
C ALA A 31 42.53 -20.74 2.82
N CYS A 32 42.64 -21.79 2.01
CA CYS A 32 42.35 -23.15 2.44
C CYS A 32 43.56 -23.63 3.27
N SER A 33 43.36 -23.99 4.53
CA SER A 33 44.35 -24.77 5.29
C SER A 33 43.63 -25.77 6.19
N GLY A 34 43.59 -27.02 5.75
CA GLY A 34 43.14 -28.14 6.55
C GLY A 34 44.23 -28.66 7.50
N THR A 35 43.79 -29.26 8.60
CA THR A 35 44.55 -30.23 9.40
C THR A 35 43.56 -31.21 10.03
N PRO A 36 43.79 -32.54 9.98
CA PRO A 36 42.88 -33.55 10.52
C PRO A 36 43.31 -34.01 11.92
N ALA A 37 42.35 -34.21 12.84
CA ALA A 37 42.43 -35.22 13.91
C ALA A 37 41.05 -35.36 14.60
N SER A 38 40.67 -36.62 14.80
CA SER A 38 39.44 -37.14 15.38
C SER A 38 39.19 -36.68 16.82
N ASP A 39 37.93 -36.47 17.19
CA ASP A 39 37.30 -37.14 18.35
C ASP A 39 35.78 -36.93 18.35
N ALA A 40 35.08 -37.98 18.75
CA ALA A 40 33.63 -38.05 18.82
C ALA A 40 33.10 -37.26 20.03
N SER A 41 31.98 -36.55 19.85
CA SER A 41 30.81 -36.57 20.77
C SER A 41 29.74 -35.57 20.34
N THR A 42 28.52 -36.09 20.32
CA THR A 42 27.21 -35.44 20.28
C THR A 42 27.13 -34.07 20.95
N SER A 43 26.61 -33.06 20.24
CA SER A 43 25.60 -32.09 20.72
C SER A 43 25.20 -31.13 19.60
N THR A 44 23.96 -31.31 19.13
CA THR A 44 22.97 -30.28 18.78
C THR A 44 23.45 -28.81 18.79
N ALA A 45 23.56 -28.22 17.59
CA ALA A 45 23.11 -26.85 17.28
C ALA A 45 23.16 -26.66 15.75
N SER A 46 21.99 -26.72 15.13
CA SER A 46 21.76 -26.24 13.77
C SER A 46 21.93 -24.73 13.73
N SER A 47 22.69 -24.23 12.76
CA SER A 47 22.60 -22.84 12.28
C SER A 47 22.95 -22.84 10.80
N THR A 48 21.97 -23.25 10.01
CA THR A 48 21.83 -22.93 8.60
C THR A 48 21.64 -21.42 8.47
N SER A 49 22.64 -20.71 7.96
CA SER A 49 22.42 -19.39 7.35
C SER A 49 22.06 -19.62 5.90
N GLU A 50 20.80 -20.02 5.68
CA GLU A 50 20.18 -19.93 4.37
C GLU A 50 19.68 -18.50 4.19
N SER A 51 20.22 -17.86 3.15
CA SER A 51 19.64 -16.69 2.51
C SER A 51 18.22 -17.04 2.07
N SER A 52 17.22 -16.65 2.85
CA SER A 52 15.82 -16.69 2.42
C SER A 52 15.56 -15.53 1.46
N THR A 53 15.97 -15.71 0.20
CA THR A 53 15.23 -15.13 -0.92
C THR A 53 13.85 -15.77 -0.89
N ALA A 54 12.89 -15.09 -0.25
CA ALA A 54 11.48 -15.40 -0.37
C ALA A 54 11.04 -14.97 -1.78
N SER A 55 11.34 -15.81 -2.76
CA SER A 55 10.65 -15.81 -4.04
C SER A 55 9.27 -16.42 -3.80
N GLY A 56 8.35 -15.62 -3.26
CA GLY A 56 6.93 -15.98 -3.23
C GLY A 56 6.40 -15.94 -4.66
N SER A 57 6.08 -17.11 -5.22
CA SER A 57 5.41 -17.22 -6.51
C SER A 57 4.09 -16.44 -6.47
N ALA A 58 3.95 -15.47 -7.38
CA ALA A 58 2.80 -14.58 -7.54
C ALA A 58 1.57 -15.26 -8.18
N ASP A 59 1.43 -16.58 -8.03
CA ASP A 59 0.41 -17.38 -8.73
C ASP A 59 -0.71 -17.87 -7.82
N ASP A 60 -0.59 -17.71 -6.49
CA ASP A 60 -1.63 -18.10 -5.54
C ASP A 60 -1.74 -17.05 -4.42
N ILE A 61 -2.33 -15.90 -4.74
CA ILE A 61 -2.78 -14.94 -3.73
C ILE A 61 -4.30 -15.10 -3.62
N GLY A 62 -4.69 -16.00 -2.73
CA GLY A 62 -6.08 -16.19 -2.34
C GLY A 62 -6.64 -14.97 -1.61
N SER A 63 -7.94 -14.73 -1.83
CA SER A 63 -8.75 -13.75 -1.12
C SER A 63 -8.68 -13.97 0.39
N MET A 64 -8.11 -13.02 1.12
CA MET A 64 -8.27 -12.92 2.57
C MET A 64 -8.72 -11.50 2.91
N ASN A 65 -9.82 -11.38 3.67
CA ASN A 65 -10.38 -10.14 4.22
C ASN A 65 -11.01 -9.12 3.24
N GLY A 66 -11.64 -9.56 2.15
CA GLY A 66 -12.53 -8.69 1.36
C GLY A 66 -11.85 -7.60 0.54
N VAL A 67 -10.54 -7.41 0.69
CA VAL A 67 -9.69 -6.71 -0.28
C VAL A 67 -9.22 -7.76 -1.27
N LEU A 68 -9.76 -7.74 -2.48
CA LEU A 68 -9.23 -8.56 -3.57
C LEU A 68 -7.78 -8.11 -3.79
N TYR A 69 -6.84 -8.95 -3.36
CA TYR A 69 -5.43 -8.70 -3.53
C TYR A 69 -5.08 -8.89 -5.02
N ASP A 70 -5.22 -7.80 -5.77
CA ASP A 70 -5.15 -7.82 -7.22
C ASP A 70 -3.70 -7.73 -7.69
N LYS A 71 -3.27 -8.72 -8.48
CA LYS A 71 -1.88 -8.84 -8.99
C LYS A 71 -1.36 -7.54 -9.64
N PRO A 72 -2.07 -6.89 -10.58
CA PRO A 72 -1.68 -5.59 -11.13
C PRO A 72 -1.54 -4.48 -10.07
N ILE A 73 -2.38 -4.44 -9.03
CA ILE A 73 -2.25 -3.45 -7.95
C ILE A 73 -0.98 -3.75 -7.15
N PHE A 74 -0.73 -5.01 -6.78
CA PHE A 74 0.47 -5.39 -6.04
C PHE A 74 1.75 -5.10 -6.83
N GLU A 75 1.78 -5.43 -8.12
CA GLU A 75 2.91 -5.13 -9.01
C GLU A 75 3.14 -3.62 -9.18
N TRP A 76 2.07 -2.81 -9.18
CA TRP A 76 2.17 -1.36 -9.16
C TRP A 76 2.75 -0.85 -7.83
N GLN A 77 2.26 -1.35 -6.69
CA GLN A 77 2.75 -0.98 -5.37
C GLN A 77 4.24 -1.32 -5.20
N LEU A 78 4.68 -2.48 -5.69
CA LEU A 78 6.09 -2.86 -5.65
C LEU A 78 6.97 -1.87 -6.43
N ARG A 79 6.56 -1.50 -7.66
CA ARG A 79 7.27 -0.49 -8.46
C ARG A 79 7.29 0.88 -7.79
N TYR A 80 6.19 1.26 -7.13
CA TYR A 80 6.12 2.49 -6.35
C TYR A 80 7.08 2.49 -5.15
N ALA A 81 7.13 1.39 -4.37
CA ALA A 81 8.09 1.25 -3.26
C ALA A 81 9.55 1.30 -3.73
N GLU A 82 9.86 0.67 -4.86
CA GLU A 82 11.17 0.76 -5.50
C GLU A 82 11.51 2.19 -5.90
N CYS A 83 10.60 2.92 -6.53
CA CYS A 83 10.80 4.32 -6.90
C CYS A 83 11.05 5.21 -5.68
N MET A 84 10.25 5.09 -4.62
CA MET A 84 10.44 5.86 -3.38
C MET A 84 11.83 5.64 -2.79
N ARG A 85 12.30 4.38 -2.74
CA ARG A 85 13.66 4.05 -2.29
C ARG A 85 14.75 4.63 -3.19
N ALA A 86 14.53 4.68 -4.50
CA ALA A 86 15.44 5.33 -5.44
C ALA A 86 15.54 6.86 -5.20
N HIS A 87 14.45 7.48 -4.75
CA HIS A 87 14.41 8.89 -4.32
C HIS A 87 14.92 9.13 -2.89
N GLY A 88 15.45 8.09 -2.22
CA GLY A 88 16.04 8.20 -0.88
C GLY A 88 15.03 8.12 0.27
N GLU A 89 13.76 7.83 -0.02
CA GLU A 89 12.74 7.60 0.99
C GLU A 89 12.79 6.15 1.47
N SER A 90 12.73 5.94 2.79
CA SER A 90 12.59 4.58 3.34
C SER A 90 11.14 4.14 3.19
N PHE A 91 10.87 3.32 2.17
CA PHE A 91 9.55 2.79 1.87
C PHE A 91 9.59 1.26 1.88
N PRO A 92 8.79 0.58 2.73
CA PRO A 92 8.75 -0.88 2.77
C PRO A 92 8.07 -1.46 1.52
N ASP A 93 8.45 -2.67 1.15
CA ASP A 93 7.72 -3.41 0.11
C ASP A 93 6.32 -3.81 0.61
N PRO A 94 5.30 -3.81 -0.27
CA PRO A 94 3.98 -4.28 0.10
C PRO A 94 4.04 -5.77 0.47
N LYS A 95 3.26 -6.18 1.47
CA LYS A 95 3.12 -7.59 1.85
C LYS A 95 1.69 -8.04 1.64
N VAL A 96 1.54 -9.29 1.20
CA VAL A 96 0.26 -9.91 0.85
C VAL A 96 -0.76 -9.92 2.00
N ASP A 97 -0.28 -9.91 3.24
CA ASP A 97 -1.06 -9.97 4.48
C ASP A 97 -1.16 -8.62 5.20
N ASP A 98 -0.50 -7.57 4.72
CA ASP A 98 -0.43 -6.28 5.38
C ASP A 98 -1.29 -5.25 4.64
N ILE A 99 -2.38 -4.83 5.30
CA ILE A 99 -3.33 -3.84 4.77
C ILE A 99 -2.77 -2.41 4.93
N GLU A 100 -1.66 -2.23 5.65
CA GLU A 100 -1.08 -0.91 5.92
C GLU A 100 -0.20 -0.41 4.76
N TRP A 101 -0.80 -0.25 3.57
CA TRP A 101 -0.18 0.49 2.46
C TRP A 101 -0.60 1.95 2.51
N ASN A 102 0.30 2.83 2.96
CA ASN A 102 0.04 4.27 3.02
C ASN A 102 1.07 5.06 2.20
N PRO A 103 0.72 5.54 0.99
CA PRO A 103 1.61 6.39 0.21
C PRO A 103 1.87 7.69 0.99
N ARG A 104 3.15 8.03 1.15
CA ARG A 104 3.54 9.30 1.79
C ARG A 104 3.31 10.44 0.81
N ASN A 105 2.84 11.58 1.30
CA ASN A 105 2.81 12.81 0.50
C ASN A 105 4.20 13.48 0.58
N SER A 106 5.01 13.36 -0.47
CA SER A 106 6.32 13.99 -0.62
C SER A 106 6.65 14.24 -2.10
N ASP A 107 7.63 15.09 -2.40
CA ASP A 107 8.07 15.34 -3.78
C ASP A 107 8.49 14.04 -4.51
N ALA A 108 9.02 13.07 -3.75
CA ALA A 108 9.34 11.74 -4.26
C ALA A 108 8.08 10.96 -4.67
N SER A 109 6.99 11.09 -3.91
CA SER A 109 5.71 10.46 -4.24
C SER A 109 5.15 10.97 -5.56
N ASP A 110 5.14 12.29 -5.76
CA ASP A 110 4.67 12.91 -7.01
C ASP A 110 5.50 12.44 -8.21
N ALA A 111 6.83 12.45 -8.08
CA ALA A 111 7.72 11.92 -9.12
C ALA A 111 7.44 10.43 -9.39
N CYS A 112 7.21 9.64 -8.35
CA CYS A 112 6.91 8.22 -8.50
C CYS A 112 5.54 7.93 -9.13
N TYR A 113 4.53 8.77 -8.91
CA TYR A 113 3.27 8.66 -9.65
C TYR A 113 3.47 8.93 -11.15
N ASP A 114 4.28 9.94 -11.50
CA ASP A 114 4.60 10.25 -12.89
C ASP A 114 5.44 9.15 -13.57
N GLU A 115 6.38 8.53 -12.85
CA GLU A 115 7.26 7.49 -13.38
C GLU A 115 6.61 6.11 -13.46
N VAL A 116 5.88 5.69 -12.41
CA VAL A 116 5.27 4.35 -12.33
C VAL A 116 3.96 4.29 -13.12
N GLY A 117 3.28 5.43 -13.26
CA GLY A 117 2.00 5.59 -13.93
C GLY A 117 0.80 5.43 -12.99
N GLU A 118 -0.41 5.56 -13.54
CA GLU A 118 -1.64 5.42 -12.77
C GLU A 118 -1.77 4.05 -12.12
N MET A 119 -2.21 4.03 -10.87
CA MET A 119 -2.54 2.79 -10.17
C MET A 119 -3.68 2.07 -10.91
N PRO A 120 -3.55 0.77 -11.19
CA PRO A 120 -4.63 0.00 -11.78
C PRO A 120 -5.91 0.11 -10.94
N ALA A 121 -7.05 0.21 -11.61
CA ALA A 121 -8.33 0.14 -10.91
C ALA A 121 -8.49 -1.25 -10.25
N PRO A 122 -9.06 -1.32 -9.03
CA PRO A 122 -9.43 -2.60 -8.44
C PRO A 122 -10.33 -3.40 -9.38
N ILE A 123 -10.17 -4.73 -9.39
CA ILE A 123 -11.17 -5.62 -10.02
C ILE A 123 -12.55 -5.27 -9.43
N GLY A 124 -13.46 -4.78 -10.29
CA GLY A 124 -14.78 -4.25 -9.90
C GLY A 124 -14.97 -2.76 -10.19
N GLY A 125 -13.89 -2.02 -10.48
CA GLY A 125 -13.91 -0.58 -10.73
C GLY A 125 -13.96 0.26 -9.44
N ALA A 126 -13.81 1.57 -9.59
CA ALA A 126 -14.04 2.50 -8.48
C ALA A 126 -15.56 2.64 -8.25
N GLN A 127 -16.02 2.31 -7.05
CA GLN A 127 -17.41 2.54 -6.65
C GLN A 127 -17.67 4.06 -6.60
N SER A 128 -18.85 4.49 -7.06
CA SER A 128 -19.23 5.90 -7.00
C SER A 128 -19.45 6.34 -5.54
N ALA A 129 -19.33 7.63 -5.24
CA ALA A 129 -19.60 8.15 -3.90
C ALA A 129 -21.04 7.84 -3.45
N ASP A 130 -22.00 7.89 -4.37
CA ASP A 130 -23.40 7.55 -4.08
C ASP A 130 -23.56 6.05 -3.78
N ASP A 131 -22.89 5.18 -4.54
CA ASP A 131 -22.94 3.73 -4.30
C ASP A 131 -22.26 3.36 -3.00
N PHE A 132 -21.15 4.02 -2.67
CA PHE A 132 -20.46 3.84 -1.38
C PHE A 132 -21.37 4.26 -0.22
N MET A 133 -22.01 5.43 -0.33
CA MET A 133 -22.94 5.91 0.70
C MET A 133 -24.19 5.04 0.83
N ALA A 134 -24.71 4.51 -0.28
CA ALA A 134 -25.83 3.58 -0.24
C ALA A 134 -25.45 2.27 0.46
N GLU A 135 -24.27 1.71 0.18
CA GLU A 135 -23.77 0.53 0.86
C GLU A 135 -23.58 0.79 2.36
N ALA A 136 -22.95 1.91 2.71
CA ALA A 136 -22.76 2.34 4.09
C ALA A 136 -24.10 2.47 4.85
N LEU A 137 -25.12 3.07 4.23
CA LEU A 137 -26.46 3.20 4.84
C LEU A 137 -27.17 1.86 5.00
N ARG A 138 -27.01 0.96 4.03
CA ARG A 138 -27.54 -0.42 4.10
C ARG A 138 -26.95 -1.15 5.29
N ASP A 139 -25.63 -1.15 5.40
CA ASP A 139 -24.90 -1.88 6.43
C ASP A 139 -25.22 -1.31 7.82
N ALA A 140 -25.27 0.02 7.95
CA ALA A 140 -25.70 0.68 9.18
C ALA A 140 -27.11 0.27 9.62
N GLN A 141 -28.04 0.21 8.67
CA GLN A 141 -29.41 -0.23 8.95
C GLN A 141 -29.45 -1.69 9.38
N CYS A 142 -28.74 -2.57 8.68
CA CYS A 142 -28.69 -3.99 9.03
C CYS A 142 -28.09 -4.22 10.42
N TRP A 143 -26.99 -3.54 10.75
CA TRP A 143 -26.40 -3.57 12.08
C TRP A 143 -27.40 -3.14 13.16
N ARG A 144 -28.15 -2.06 12.93
CA ARG A 144 -29.22 -1.61 13.84
C ARG A 144 -30.33 -2.64 14.01
N ASP A 145 -30.75 -3.29 12.93
CA ASP A 145 -31.77 -4.35 12.96
C ASP A 145 -31.31 -5.57 13.75
N HIS A 146 -29.99 -5.80 13.80
CA HIS A 146 -29.33 -6.83 14.60
C HIS A 146 -28.88 -6.36 16.00
N GLY A 147 -29.34 -5.18 16.44
CA GLY A 147 -29.09 -4.66 17.81
C GLY A 147 -27.74 -3.98 18.00
N VAL A 148 -26.99 -3.74 16.92
CA VAL A 148 -25.75 -2.98 16.93
C VAL A 148 -26.07 -1.51 16.64
N SER A 149 -25.89 -0.65 17.64
CA SER A 149 -26.15 0.77 17.49
C SER A 149 -25.01 1.45 16.74
N VAL A 150 -25.30 1.96 15.56
CA VAL A 150 -24.40 2.82 14.78
C VAL A 150 -25.12 4.07 14.30
N GLU A 151 -24.36 5.16 14.18
CA GLU A 151 -24.85 6.39 13.59
C GLU A 151 -24.97 6.22 12.07
N ASP A 152 -25.90 6.97 11.46
CA ASP A 152 -26.02 6.95 10.01
C ASP A 152 -24.77 7.61 9.38
N PRO A 153 -24.15 6.98 8.36
CA PRO A 153 -22.98 7.50 7.71
C PRO A 153 -23.26 8.82 7.01
N THR A 154 -22.25 9.68 6.96
CA THR A 154 -22.27 10.93 6.19
C THR A 154 -21.17 10.93 5.15
N LEU A 155 -21.24 11.84 4.17
CA LEU A 155 -20.17 12.02 3.19
C LEU A 155 -18.81 12.36 3.83
N GLU A 156 -18.82 13.00 5.00
CA GLU A 156 -17.58 13.40 5.70
C GLU A 156 -16.99 12.28 6.55
N HIS A 157 -17.81 11.46 7.21
CA HIS A 157 -17.35 10.50 8.21
C HIS A 157 -17.49 9.03 7.79
N GLY A 158 -18.23 8.73 6.72
CA GLY A 158 -18.49 7.36 6.26
C GLY A 158 -19.20 6.50 7.31
N LEU A 159 -19.19 5.18 7.12
CA LEU A 159 -19.66 4.22 8.13
C LEU A 159 -18.52 3.88 9.09
N VAL A 160 -18.76 4.08 10.38
CA VAL A 160 -17.81 3.69 11.42
C VAL A 160 -18.19 2.31 11.92
N THR A 161 -17.33 1.32 11.64
CA THR A 161 -17.50 -0.05 12.16
C THR A 161 -17.20 -0.06 13.67
N PRO A 162 -18.13 -0.55 14.51
CA PRO A 162 -17.90 -0.62 15.95
C PRO A 162 -16.88 -1.73 16.29
N ASP A 163 -16.04 -1.47 17.30
CA ASP A 163 -14.96 -2.39 17.73
C ASP A 163 -15.44 -3.79 18.15
N ASN A 164 -16.74 -3.94 18.45
CA ASN A 164 -17.34 -5.19 18.91
C ASN A 164 -18.52 -5.61 18.01
N LEU A 165 -18.37 -5.49 16.70
CA LEU A 165 -19.36 -6.04 15.76
C LEU A 165 -19.40 -7.57 15.89
N PRO A 166 -20.52 -8.19 16.30
CA PRO A 166 -20.58 -9.64 16.41
C PRO A 166 -20.43 -10.27 15.02
N GLU A 167 -19.60 -11.31 14.89
CA GLU A 167 -19.35 -12.00 13.61
C GLU A 167 -20.64 -12.45 12.92
N ALA A 168 -21.60 -12.97 13.70
CA ALA A 168 -22.91 -13.37 13.19
C ALA A 168 -23.71 -12.20 12.56
N VAL A 169 -23.49 -10.96 13.01
CA VAL A 169 -24.11 -9.76 12.41
C VAL A 169 -23.39 -9.38 11.13
N SER A 170 -22.05 -9.47 11.11
CA SER A 170 -21.27 -9.24 9.89
C SER A 170 -21.68 -10.20 8.78
N GLU A 171 -21.85 -11.49 9.09
CA GLU A 171 -22.30 -12.49 8.12
C GLU A 171 -23.76 -12.29 7.70
N ALA A 172 -24.66 -11.97 8.64
CA ALA A 172 -26.07 -11.75 8.33
C ALA A 172 -26.31 -10.52 7.45
N CYS A 173 -25.42 -9.52 7.54
CA CYS A 173 -25.48 -8.30 6.76
C CYS A 173 -24.73 -8.39 5.42
N ASP A 174 -24.26 -9.57 5.03
CA ASP A 174 -23.55 -9.74 3.77
C ASP A 174 -24.53 -9.70 2.57
N ARG A 175 -24.45 -8.58 1.84
CA ARG A 175 -24.72 -8.37 0.40
C ARG A 175 -25.97 -9.02 -0.21
N SER A 176 -27.15 -8.50 0.14
CA SER A 176 -28.34 -8.60 -0.74
C SER A 176 -28.42 -7.40 -1.70
N GLU A 177 -28.65 -7.65 -3.00
CA GLU A 177 -28.81 -6.58 -4.01
C GLU A 177 -30.08 -5.75 -3.77
N ASP A 178 -31.13 -6.37 -3.23
CA ASP A 178 -32.41 -5.72 -2.93
C ASP A 178 -32.26 -4.64 -1.86
N ASP A 179 -31.43 -4.87 -0.84
CA ASP A 179 -31.24 -3.90 0.23
C ASP A 179 -30.32 -2.74 -0.20
N LEU A 180 -29.37 -2.98 -1.11
CA LEU A 180 -28.58 -1.92 -1.72
C LEU A 180 -29.48 -0.94 -2.50
N LYS A 181 -30.44 -1.47 -3.28
CA LYS A 181 -31.37 -0.63 -4.03
C LYS A 181 -32.25 0.23 -3.11
N LYS A 182 -32.76 -0.33 -2.01
CA LYS A 182 -33.51 0.44 -1.01
C LYS A 182 -32.66 1.54 -0.39
N ALA A 183 -31.38 1.26 -0.11
CA ALA A 183 -30.47 2.25 0.45
C ALA A 183 -30.16 3.38 -0.55
N GLN A 184 -29.99 3.07 -1.84
CA GLN A 184 -29.86 4.10 -2.89
C GLN A 184 -31.10 5.00 -2.99
N GLU A 185 -32.30 4.45 -2.84
CA GLU A 185 -33.54 5.24 -2.80
C GLU A 185 -33.58 6.17 -1.57
N ARG A 186 -33.21 5.67 -0.39
CA ARG A 186 -33.11 6.49 0.83
C ARG A 186 -32.08 7.60 0.71
N LEU A 187 -30.92 7.32 0.12
CA LEU A 187 -29.88 8.33 -0.11
C LEU A 187 -30.43 9.50 -0.95
N LYS A 188 -31.19 9.19 -2.02
CA LYS A 188 -31.83 10.22 -2.86
C LYS A 188 -32.86 11.05 -2.10
N GLU A 189 -33.61 10.44 -1.18
CA GLU A 189 -34.54 11.18 -0.32
C GLU A 189 -33.82 12.11 0.65
N ILE A 190 -32.71 11.64 1.26
CA ILE A 190 -31.87 12.45 2.14
C ILE A 190 -31.30 13.65 1.38
N GLN A 191 -30.73 13.43 0.19
CA GLN A 191 -30.18 14.49 -0.67
C GLN A 191 -31.22 15.51 -1.13
N LYS A 192 -32.49 15.11 -1.24
CA LYS A 192 -33.58 16.01 -1.64
C LYS A 192 -34.05 16.93 -0.49
N ASN A 193 -33.90 16.45 0.75
CA ASN A 193 -34.47 17.10 1.93
C ASN A 193 -33.42 17.78 2.83
N GLY A 194 -32.13 17.52 2.61
CA GLY A 194 -31.00 18.22 3.23
C GLY A 194 -30.58 19.46 2.44
#